data_AF-A0A9P8L8V2-F1
#
_entry.id   AF-A0A9P8L8V2-F1
#
_cell.length_a   1.000
_cell.length_b   1.000
_cell.length_c   1.000
_cell.angle_alpha   90.00
_cell.angle_beta   90.00
_cell.angle_gamma   90.00
#
_symmetry.space_group_name_H-M   'P 1'
#
loop_
_entity.id
_entity.type
_entity.pdbx_description
1 polymer ?
#
loop_
_entity_poly.entity_id
_entity_poly.type
_entity_poly.pdbx_seq_one_letter_code
_entity_poly.pdbx_strand_id
1 'polypeptide(L)'
;MDDIFADFREAYQMWSGPLLSTTLLPISPDSRPNRLVNFYRGSDESKIQADIRYQVNAARLPNAESKAWIDVYISFWKVIGELLQAEKLAREGRGADSDWISVYEAWKEFSNALIRGYTNGGFQAWTVPCLYVAGKYLRIFAIRADEQSTRKKGVNTFTSGFQEDVVGDLGKNERLEDAARVINRIFTLCISDRCVTTECVIYNLLGPSLKNRLQCSFPID
;
A
#
# COMPACT_ATOMS: atom_id res chain seq x y z
N MET A 1 -15.55 -1.50 -10.47
CA MET A 1 -15.52 -1.70 -9.00
C MET A 1 -15.78 -3.15 -8.62
N ASP A 2 -16.74 -3.81 -9.27
CA ASP A 2 -17.23 -5.14 -8.88
C ASP A 2 -16.18 -6.26 -8.86
N ASP A 3 -15.21 -6.27 -9.78
CA ASP A 3 -14.19 -7.33 -9.85
C ASP A 3 -13.38 -7.47 -8.55
N ILE A 4 -12.98 -6.34 -7.95
CA ILE A 4 -12.19 -6.33 -6.70
C ILE A 4 -13.03 -6.91 -5.55
N PHE A 5 -14.32 -6.58 -5.50
CA PHE A 5 -15.21 -7.06 -4.45
C PHE A 5 -15.72 -8.48 -4.68
N ALA A 6 -15.72 -8.96 -5.91
CA ALA A 6 -15.90 -10.37 -6.22
C ALA A 6 -14.72 -11.19 -5.65
N ASP A 7 -13.48 -10.78 -5.96
CA ASP A 7 -12.26 -11.41 -5.41
C ASP A 7 -12.24 -11.32 -3.87
N PHE A 8 -12.69 -10.20 -3.28
CA PHE A 8 -12.79 -10.01 -1.81
C PHE A 8 -13.75 -11.03 -1.17
N ARG A 9 -14.96 -11.17 -1.72
CA ARG A 9 -15.96 -12.11 -1.22
C ARG A 9 -15.46 -13.55 -1.34
N GLU A 10 -14.85 -13.90 -2.46
CA GLU A 10 -14.25 -15.21 -2.68
C GLU A 10 -13.14 -15.49 -1.65
N ALA A 11 -12.26 -14.52 -1.40
CA ALA A 11 -11.21 -14.65 -0.40
C ALA A 11 -11.75 -14.91 1.02
N TYR A 12 -12.86 -14.26 1.38
CA TYR A 12 -13.54 -14.49 2.66
C TYR A 12 -14.23 -15.86 2.74
N GLN A 13 -14.80 -16.35 1.63
CA GLN A 13 -15.38 -17.69 1.58
C GLN A 13 -14.30 -18.77 1.70
N MET A 14 -13.12 -18.52 1.14
CA MET A 14 -11.99 -19.46 1.12
C MET A 14 -11.03 -19.31 2.31
N TRP A 15 -11.21 -18.30 3.18
CA TRP A 15 -10.24 -17.91 4.21
C TRP A 15 -8.82 -17.72 3.64
N SER A 16 -8.74 -17.18 2.42
CA SER A 16 -7.49 -17.08 1.66
C SER A 16 -6.88 -15.70 1.77
N GLY A 17 -5.92 -15.54 2.69
CA GLY A 17 -5.15 -14.32 2.88
C GLY A 17 -4.43 -13.85 1.62
N PRO A 18 -3.75 -14.76 0.88
CA PRO A 18 -3.12 -14.41 -0.39
C PRO A 18 -4.12 -13.85 -1.39
N LEU A 19 -5.28 -14.50 -1.57
CA LEU A 19 -6.32 -14.02 -2.50
C LEU A 19 -6.83 -12.65 -2.08
N LEU A 20 -7.11 -12.45 -0.79
CA LEU A 20 -7.54 -11.18 -0.23
C LEU A 20 -6.50 -10.07 -0.50
N SER A 21 -5.22 -10.36 -0.29
CA SER A 21 -4.15 -9.38 -0.51
C SER A 21 -4.05 -8.95 -1.98
N THR A 22 -4.44 -9.81 -2.93
CA THR A 22 -4.46 -9.42 -4.35
C THR A 22 -5.47 -8.32 -4.66
N THR A 23 -6.53 -8.19 -3.85
CA THR A 23 -7.54 -7.11 -3.99
C THR A 23 -6.98 -5.72 -3.65
N LEU A 24 -5.86 -5.68 -2.94
CA LEU A 24 -5.20 -4.47 -2.46
C LEU A 24 -3.91 -4.15 -3.24
N LEU A 25 -3.65 -4.84 -4.35
CA LEU A 25 -2.48 -4.57 -5.17
C LEU A 25 -2.66 -3.26 -5.93
N PRO A 26 -1.71 -2.31 -5.83
CA PRO A 26 -1.72 -1.06 -6.60
C PRO A 26 -1.19 -1.29 -8.03
N ILE A 27 -1.28 -2.52 -8.54
CA ILE A 27 -0.91 -2.88 -9.92
C ILE A 27 -2.01 -3.77 -10.47
N SER A 28 -2.50 -3.44 -11.67
CA SER A 28 -3.42 -4.31 -12.40
C SER A 28 -2.69 -5.57 -12.88
N PRO A 29 -3.25 -6.78 -12.69
CA PRO A 29 -2.68 -7.98 -13.28
C PRO A 29 -2.82 -7.96 -14.81
N ASP A 30 -1.92 -8.64 -15.53
CA ASP A 30 -1.92 -8.71 -17.00
C ASP A 30 -3.23 -9.26 -17.57
N SER A 31 -3.88 -10.18 -16.83
CA SER A 31 -5.18 -10.74 -17.20
C SER A 31 -6.33 -9.73 -17.08
N ARG A 32 -6.18 -8.65 -16.30
CA ARG A 32 -7.21 -7.62 -16.06
C ARG A 32 -6.55 -6.21 -16.00
N PRO A 33 -6.03 -5.69 -17.13
CA PRO A 33 -5.21 -4.47 -17.14
C PRO A 33 -5.99 -3.22 -16.69
N ASN A 34 -7.31 -3.20 -16.91
CA ASN A 34 -8.18 -2.08 -16.54
C ASN A 34 -8.77 -2.17 -15.12
N ARG A 35 -8.36 -3.16 -14.30
CA ARG A 35 -8.95 -3.40 -12.98
C ARG A 35 -8.94 -2.17 -12.08
N LEU A 36 -7.79 -1.49 -11.97
CA LEU A 36 -7.65 -0.29 -11.13
C LEU A 36 -8.42 0.90 -11.69
N VAL A 37 -8.40 1.09 -13.01
CA VAL A 37 -9.17 2.15 -13.69
C VAL A 37 -10.67 1.96 -13.45
N ASN A 38 -11.17 0.74 -13.61
CA ASN A 38 -12.57 0.38 -13.38
C ASN A 38 -12.96 0.46 -11.90
N PHE A 39 -12.02 0.24 -10.99
CA PHE A 39 -12.24 0.43 -9.56
C PHE A 39 -12.41 1.91 -9.22
N TYR A 40 -11.47 2.75 -9.64
CA TYR A 40 -11.50 4.18 -9.37
C TYR A 40 -12.71 4.87 -10.02
N ARG A 41 -12.95 4.64 -11.31
CA ARG A 41 -14.09 5.21 -12.05
C ARG A 41 -15.45 4.64 -11.68
N GLY A 42 -15.48 3.54 -10.93
CA GLY A 42 -16.73 2.90 -10.51
C GLY A 42 -17.48 3.67 -9.43
N SER A 43 -16.88 4.73 -8.87
CA SER A 43 -17.50 5.60 -7.87
C SER A 43 -16.90 7.01 -7.94
N ASP A 44 -17.39 7.90 -7.09
CA ASP A 44 -16.96 9.28 -6.94
C ASP A 44 -16.75 9.62 -5.45
N GLU A 45 -16.08 10.73 -5.15
CA GLU A 45 -15.75 11.11 -3.77
C GLU A 45 -16.98 11.29 -2.87
N SER A 46 -18.14 11.65 -3.44
CA SER A 46 -19.38 11.83 -2.69
C SER A 46 -20.09 10.52 -2.36
N LYS A 47 -19.89 9.48 -3.18
CA LYS A 47 -20.58 8.18 -3.08
C LYS A 47 -19.70 7.04 -2.59
N ILE A 48 -18.37 7.20 -2.63
CA ILE A 48 -17.42 6.12 -2.33
C ILE A 48 -17.70 5.45 -0.99
N GLN A 49 -18.07 6.21 0.04
CA GLN A 49 -18.39 5.63 1.34
C GLN A 49 -19.61 4.70 1.30
N ALA A 50 -20.66 5.07 0.56
CA ALA A 50 -21.88 4.28 0.43
C ALA A 50 -21.64 3.05 -0.48
N ASP A 51 -20.94 3.24 -1.59
CA ASP A 51 -20.66 2.18 -2.58
C ASP A 51 -19.78 1.08 -1.98
N ILE A 52 -18.69 1.45 -1.30
CA ILE A 52 -17.81 0.50 -0.62
C ILE A 52 -18.53 -0.19 0.52
N ARG A 53 -19.36 0.52 1.30
CA ARG A 53 -20.17 -0.08 2.37
C ARG A 53 -21.11 -1.14 1.81
N TYR A 54 -21.78 -0.86 0.70
CA TYR A 54 -22.66 -1.82 0.04
C TYR A 54 -21.90 -3.10 -0.36
N GLN A 55 -20.73 -2.94 -0.99
CA GLN A 55 -19.92 -4.06 -1.46
C GLN A 55 -19.33 -4.91 -0.32
N VAL A 56 -18.81 -4.27 0.74
CA VAL A 56 -18.25 -4.97 1.92
C VAL A 56 -19.34 -5.71 2.69
N ASN A 57 -20.50 -5.08 2.91
CA ASN A 57 -21.61 -5.71 3.65
C ASN A 57 -22.15 -6.96 2.96
N ALA A 58 -21.98 -7.09 1.64
CA ALA A 58 -22.34 -8.31 0.91
C ALA A 58 -21.55 -9.55 1.37
N ALA A 59 -20.39 -9.38 2.03
CA ALA A 59 -19.61 -10.47 2.63
C ALA A 59 -20.10 -10.93 4.01
N ARG A 60 -21.10 -10.25 4.60
CA ARG A 60 -21.72 -10.60 5.90
C ARG A 60 -20.73 -10.72 7.08
N LEU A 61 -19.74 -9.83 7.12
CA LEU A 61 -18.73 -9.81 8.18
C LEU A 61 -19.29 -9.19 9.47
N PRO A 62 -18.67 -9.47 10.64
CA PRO A 62 -18.96 -8.75 11.88
C PRO A 62 -18.89 -7.23 11.69
N ASN A 63 -19.71 -6.48 12.43
CA ASN A 63 -19.83 -5.03 12.26
C ASN A 63 -18.49 -4.27 12.42
N ALA A 64 -17.63 -4.69 13.35
CA ALA A 64 -16.32 -4.07 13.56
C ALA A 64 -15.39 -4.29 12.35
N GLU A 65 -15.35 -5.52 11.85
CA GLU A 65 -14.54 -5.92 10.70
C GLU A 65 -15.02 -5.27 9.41
N SER A 66 -16.33 -5.24 9.17
CA SER A 66 -16.94 -4.53 8.05
C SER A 66 -16.52 -3.05 8.02
N LYS A 67 -16.60 -2.36 9.17
CA LYS A 67 -16.19 -0.94 9.27
C LYS A 67 -14.71 -0.76 8.95
N ALA A 68 -13.84 -1.62 9.48
CA ALA A 68 -12.41 -1.56 9.22
C ALA A 68 -12.09 -1.77 7.73
N TRP A 69 -12.75 -2.73 7.05
CA TRP A 69 -12.58 -2.92 5.61
C TRP A 69 -13.08 -1.75 4.78
N ILE A 70 -14.19 -1.13 5.18
CA ILE A 70 -14.68 0.08 4.51
C ILE A 70 -13.61 1.17 4.53
N ASP A 71 -13.00 1.43 5.70
CA ASP A 71 -11.92 2.42 5.82
C ASP A 71 -10.69 2.06 4.96
N VAL A 72 -10.32 0.78 4.93
CA VAL A 72 -9.22 0.27 4.09
C VAL A 72 -9.51 0.48 2.61
N TYR A 73 -10.71 0.14 2.13
CA TYR A 73 -11.03 0.28 0.71
C TYR A 73 -11.26 1.73 0.28
N ILE A 74 -11.77 2.60 1.15
CA ILE A 74 -11.86 4.04 0.87
C ILE A 74 -10.46 4.64 0.73
N SER A 75 -9.56 4.36 1.68
CA SER A 75 -8.17 4.84 1.59
C SER A 75 -7.45 4.24 0.38
N PHE A 76 -7.71 2.98 0.04
CA PHE A 76 -7.20 2.36 -1.18
C PHE A 76 -7.74 3.04 -2.45
N TRP A 77 -9.02 3.41 -2.50
CA TRP A 77 -9.59 4.14 -3.64
C TRP A 77 -8.88 5.49 -3.87
N LYS A 78 -8.57 6.22 -2.80
CA LYS A 78 -7.78 7.46 -2.89
C LYS A 78 -6.39 7.21 -3.46
N VAL A 79 -5.68 6.18 -2.98
CA VAL A 79 -4.39 5.76 -3.54
C VAL A 79 -4.50 5.56 -5.05
N ILE A 80 -5.50 4.81 -5.50
CA ILE A 80 -5.63 4.51 -6.92
C ILE A 80 -5.87 5.79 -7.72
N GLY A 81 -6.61 6.76 -7.18
CA GLY A 81 -6.75 8.09 -7.79
C GLY A 81 -5.40 8.78 -8.00
N GLU A 82 -4.58 8.88 -6.95
CA GLU A 82 -3.25 9.49 -7.02
C GLU A 82 -2.33 8.73 -7.99
N LEU A 83 -2.37 7.40 -7.96
CA LEU A 83 -1.54 6.56 -8.82
C LEU A 83 -1.91 6.71 -10.31
N LEU A 84 -3.21 6.71 -10.63
CA LEU A 84 -3.69 6.89 -12.00
C LEU A 84 -3.33 8.29 -12.52
N GLN A 85 -3.36 9.30 -11.66
CA GLN A 85 -2.94 10.66 -12.01
C GLN A 85 -1.43 10.72 -12.28
N ALA A 86 -0.61 10.08 -11.45
CA ALA A 86 0.83 9.96 -11.67
C ALA A 86 1.17 9.22 -12.97
N GLU A 87 0.48 8.11 -13.27
CA GLU A 87 0.63 7.35 -14.51
C GLU A 87 0.23 8.16 -15.74
N LYS A 88 -0.87 8.92 -15.66
CA LYS A 88 -1.34 9.79 -16.76
C LYS A 88 -0.25 10.81 -17.12
N LEU A 89 0.30 11.50 -16.13
CA LEU A 89 1.38 12.47 -16.34
C LEU A 89 2.63 11.81 -16.93
N ALA A 90 3.00 10.61 -16.47
CA ALA A 90 4.11 9.86 -17.03
C ALA A 90 3.90 9.53 -18.53
N ARG A 91 2.69 9.11 -18.93
CA ARG A 91 2.35 8.82 -20.33
C ARG A 91 2.36 10.07 -21.22
N GLU A 92 2.01 11.22 -20.67
CA GLU A 92 2.06 12.52 -21.36
C GLU A 92 3.49 13.08 -21.48
N GLY A 93 4.52 12.34 -21.06
CA GLY A 93 5.91 12.81 -21.03
C GLY A 93 6.21 13.79 -19.89
N ARG A 94 5.23 14.01 -19.00
CA ARG A 94 5.27 14.92 -17.86
C ARG A 94 5.50 14.17 -16.54
N GLY A 95 6.20 13.04 -16.60
CA GLY A 95 6.48 12.22 -15.42
C GLY A 95 7.28 12.93 -14.32
N ALA A 96 7.99 14.01 -14.64
CA ALA A 96 8.63 14.86 -13.63
C ALA A 96 7.60 15.61 -12.74
N ASP A 97 6.41 15.88 -13.30
CA ASP A 97 5.31 16.57 -12.63
C ASP A 97 4.48 15.63 -11.74
N SER A 98 4.64 14.30 -11.86
CA SER A 98 3.84 13.33 -11.10
C SER A 98 4.10 13.46 -9.60
N ASP A 99 3.09 13.67 -8.77
CA ASP A 99 3.30 13.87 -7.34
C ASP A 99 3.41 12.55 -6.57
N TRP A 100 4.63 11.98 -6.51
CA TRP A 100 4.89 10.76 -5.75
C TRP A 100 4.79 10.96 -4.24
N ILE A 101 4.86 12.21 -3.76
CA ILE A 101 4.66 12.54 -2.34
C ILE A 101 3.19 12.29 -1.98
N SER A 102 2.26 12.74 -2.81
CA SER A 102 0.82 12.49 -2.63
C SER A 102 0.48 10.99 -2.71
N VAL A 103 1.07 10.25 -3.66
CA VAL A 103 0.92 8.78 -3.73
C VAL A 103 1.42 8.11 -2.44
N TYR A 104 2.59 8.52 -1.93
CA TYR A 104 3.15 7.97 -0.70
C TYR A 104 2.25 8.26 0.52
N GLU A 105 1.77 9.50 0.70
CA GLU A 105 0.91 9.85 1.83
C GLU A 105 -0.42 9.10 1.79
N ALA A 106 -1.03 8.98 0.61
CA ALA A 106 -2.24 8.18 0.44
C ALA A 106 -1.98 6.70 0.81
N TRP A 107 -0.84 6.13 0.37
CA TRP A 107 -0.50 4.73 0.70
C TRP A 107 -0.19 4.53 2.18
N LYS A 108 0.38 5.55 2.84
CA LYS A 108 0.59 5.56 4.29
C LYS A 108 -0.73 5.65 5.04
N GLU A 109 -1.70 6.44 4.59
CA GLU A 109 -3.06 6.47 5.15
C GLU A 109 -3.70 5.07 5.06
N PHE A 110 -3.61 4.44 3.88
CA PHE A 110 -4.05 3.06 3.64
C PHE A 110 -3.37 2.04 4.56
N SER A 111 -2.05 2.12 4.69
CA SER A 111 -1.27 1.23 5.57
C SER A 111 -1.69 1.39 7.04
N ASN A 112 -1.94 2.63 7.48
CA ASN A 112 -2.45 2.90 8.82
C ASN A 112 -3.89 2.41 9.02
N ALA A 113 -4.75 2.43 8.00
CA ALA A 113 -6.09 1.85 8.05
C ALA A 113 -6.03 0.33 8.29
N LEU A 114 -5.13 -0.38 7.60
CA LEU A 114 -4.88 -1.80 7.85
C LEU A 114 -4.39 -2.04 9.29
N ILE A 115 -3.38 -1.31 9.76
CA ILE A 115 -2.86 -1.40 11.14
C ILE A 115 -3.98 -1.22 12.18
N ARG A 116 -4.87 -0.22 11.98
CA ARG A 116 -6.04 -0.01 12.85
C ARG A 116 -7.00 -1.19 12.80
N GLY A 117 -7.19 -1.80 11.63
CA GLY A 117 -7.98 -3.02 11.46
C GLY A 117 -7.52 -4.19 12.32
N TYR A 118 -6.20 -4.40 12.44
CA TYR A 118 -5.63 -5.42 13.34
C TYR A 118 -5.70 -5.03 14.82
N THR A 119 -5.57 -3.75 15.13
CA THR A 119 -5.55 -3.30 16.53
C THR A 119 -6.96 -3.28 17.13
N ASN A 120 -7.95 -2.78 16.38
CA ASN A 120 -9.29 -2.48 16.87
C ASN A 120 -10.43 -2.94 15.95
N GLY A 121 -10.13 -3.34 14.71
CA GLY A 121 -11.11 -3.70 13.69
C GLY A 121 -11.49 -5.17 13.65
N GLY A 122 -10.83 -6.04 14.42
CA GLY A 122 -11.12 -7.47 14.43
C GLY A 122 -10.57 -8.24 13.23
N PHE A 123 -9.57 -7.69 12.52
CA PHE A 123 -8.87 -8.45 11.48
C PHE A 123 -8.15 -9.64 12.07
N GLN A 124 -8.28 -10.78 11.40
CA GLN A 124 -7.74 -12.05 11.86
C GLN A 124 -6.40 -12.36 11.19
N ALA A 125 -5.62 -13.24 11.83
CA ALA A 125 -4.26 -13.60 11.42
C ALA A 125 -4.13 -14.11 9.97
N TRP A 126 -5.16 -14.78 9.43
CA TRP A 126 -5.12 -15.25 8.04
C TRP A 126 -5.04 -14.10 7.02
N THR A 127 -5.42 -12.88 7.40
CA THR A 127 -5.36 -11.69 6.53
C THR A 127 -3.98 -11.03 6.49
N VAL A 128 -2.98 -11.53 7.23
CA VAL A 128 -1.61 -10.99 7.34
C VAL A 128 -0.93 -10.71 5.98
N PRO A 129 -1.17 -11.47 4.90
CA PRO A 129 -0.65 -11.12 3.57
C PRO A 129 -1.02 -9.70 3.08
N CYS A 130 -2.11 -9.11 3.58
CA CYS A 130 -2.48 -7.72 3.29
C CYS A 130 -1.46 -6.72 3.86
N LEU A 131 -0.91 -6.99 5.06
CA LEU A 131 0.14 -6.16 5.67
C LEU A 131 1.46 -6.26 4.89
N TYR A 132 1.75 -7.42 4.30
CA TYR A 132 2.91 -7.56 3.41
C TYR A 132 2.77 -6.67 2.17
N VAL A 133 1.60 -6.64 1.54
CA VAL A 133 1.31 -5.74 0.40
C VAL A 133 1.49 -4.29 0.82
N ALA A 134 0.91 -3.89 1.96
CA ALA A 134 1.06 -2.54 2.49
C ALA A 134 2.53 -2.14 2.68
N GLY A 135 3.32 -2.95 3.40
CA GLY A 135 4.74 -2.66 3.65
C GLY A 135 5.59 -2.65 2.37
N LYS A 136 5.37 -3.61 1.46
CA LYS A 136 6.11 -3.72 0.20
C LYS A 136 5.98 -2.44 -0.64
N TYR A 137 4.75 -2.00 -0.88
CA TYR A 137 4.50 -0.85 -1.73
C TYR A 137 4.76 0.48 -1.02
N LEU A 138 4.65 0.53 0.31
CA LEU A 138 5.02 1.72 1.09
C LEU A 138 6.50 2.06 0.87
N ARG A 139 7.38 1.06 0.91
CA ARG A 139 8.80 1.23 0.60
C ARG A 139 9.03 1.71 -0.84
N ILE A 140 8.33 1.11 -1.81
CA ILE A 140 8.47 1.47 -3.23
C ILE A 140 8.06 2.93 -3.46
N PHE A 141 6.93 3.36 -2.90
CA PHE A 141 6.46 4.74 -3.08
C PHE A 141 7.30 5.75 -2.31
N ALA A 142 7.83 5.39 -1.13
CA ALA A 142 8.77 6.24 -0.40
C ALA A 142 10.04 6.53 -1.23
N ILE A 143 10.65 5.49 -1.83
CA ILE A 143 11.83 5.64 -2.70
C ILE A 143 11.53 6.60 -3.85
N ARG A 144 10.39 6.42 -4.55
CA ARG A 144 10.00 7.30 -5.66
C ARG A 144 9.78 8.75 -5.23
N ALA A 145 9.20 8.97 -4.04
CA ALA A 145 8.96 10.29 -3.48
C ALA A 145 10.28 11.00 -3.10
N ASP A 146 11.22 10.29 -2.48
CA ASP A 146 12.54 10.83 -2.11
C ASP A 146 13.40 11.11 -3.35
N GLU A 147 13.36 10.23 -4.37
CA GLU A 147 14.01 10.45 -5.67
C GLU A 147 13.46 11.70 -6.37
N GLN A 148 12.14 11.87 -6.39
CA GLN A 148 11.52 13.05 -7.00
C GLN A 148 11.93 14.35 -6.27
N SER A 149 11.97 14.32 -4.93
CA SER A 149 12.40 15.45 -4.10
C SER A 149 13.85 15.83 -4.40
N THR A 150 14.72 14.83 -4.60
CA THR A 150 16.12 15.03 -4.98
C THR A 150 16.25 15.65 -6.37
N ARG A 151 15.48 15.15 -7.36
CA ARG A 151 15.48 15.69 -8.73
C ARG A 151 15.01 17.15 -8.78
N LYS A 152 13.92 17.49 -8.08
CA LYS A 152 13.40 18.86 -8.00
C LYS A 152 14.40 19.82 -7.34
N LYS A 153 15.12 19.36 -6.31
CA LYS A 153 16.22 20.15 -5.70
C LYS A 153 17.37 20.37 -6.68
N GLY A 154 17.85 19.32 -7.36
CA GLY A 154 18.98 19.42 -8.30
C GLY A 154 18.73 20.35 -9.50
N VAL A 155 17.49 20.44 -10.00
CA VAL A 155 17.10 21.40 -11.04
C VAL A 155 17.24 22.84 -10.53
N ASN A 156 16.84 23.12 -9.29
CA ASN A 156 16.93 24.45 -8.69
C ASN A 156 18.39 24.84 -8.35
N THR A 157 19.24 23.87 -8.00
CA THR A 157 20.66 24.10 -7.67
C THR A 157 21.51 24.37 -8.92
N PHE A 158 21.20 23.80 -10.08
CA PHE A 158 21.94 24.08 -11.33
C PHE A 158 21.83 25.55 -11.78
N THR A 159 20.74 26.24 -11.42
CA THR A 159 20.54 27.67 -11.68
C THR A 159 21.20 28.60 -10.64
N SER A 160 21.73 28.07 -9.54
CA SER A 160 22.33 28.83 -8.43
C SER A 160 23.75 28.33 -8.18
N GLY A 161 24.73 28.93 -8.86
CA GLY A 161 26.10 28.45 -8.97
C GLY A 161 26.77 27.94 -7.68
N PHE A 162 27.39 26.76 -7.79
CA PHE A 162 28.73 26.42 -7.29
C PHE A 162 29.15 26.84 -5.86
N GLN A 163 28.29 26.75 -4.83
CA GLN A 163 28.76 27.06 -3.46
C GLN A 163 28.11 26.33 -2.25
N GLU A 164 27.57 25.10 -2.36
CA GLU A 164 26.90 24.46 -1.19
C GLU A 164 27.16 22.95 -0.99
N ASP A 165 28.37 22.45 -1.25
CA ASP A 165 28.64 21.00 -1.25
C ASP A 165 28.86 20.35 0.14
N VAL A 166 28.34 20.92 1.24
CA VAL A 166 28.58 20.38 2.61
C VAL A 166 27.34 20.25 3.51
N VAL A 167 26.13 20.64 3.06
CA VAL A 167 24.89 20.51 3.88
C VAL A 167 23.84 19.56 3.26
N GLY A 168 24.13 18.95 2.11
CA GLY A 168 23.14 18.29 1.24
C GLY A 168 22.54 16.95 1.69
N ASP A 169 22.93 16.38 2.85
CA ASP A 169 22.55 15.00 3.21
C ASP A 169 21.45 14.89 4.28
N LEU A 170 21.10 15.99 4.98
CA LEU A 170 20.17 16.00 6.12
C LEU A 170 18.67 15.78 5.78
N GLY A 171 18.33 15.44 4.54
CA GLY A 171 16.94 15.20 4.12
C GLY A 171 16.82 14.30 2.90
N LYS A 172 17.82 13.45 2.65
CA LYS A 172 17.92 12.67 1.42
C LYS A 172 17.00 11.43 1.39
N ASN A 173 16.36 11.08 2.51
CA ASN A 173 15.55 9.87 2.65
C ASN A 173 14.40 10.03 3.67
N GLU A 174 13.81 11.23 3.78
CA GLU A 174 12.79 11.53 4.81
C GLU A 174 11.59 10.57 4.73
N ARG A 175 11.10 10.27 3.53
CA ARG A 175 9.94 9.38 3.36
C ARG A 175 10.31 7.94 3.60
N LEU A 176 11.53 7.53 3.25
CA LEU A 176 12.01 6.18 3.54
C LEU A 176 12.17 5.94 5.05
N GLU A 177 12.64 6.93 5.81
CA GLU A 177 12.69 6.87 7.28
C GLU A 177 11.29 6.77 7.90
N ASP A 178 10.34 7.58 7.41
CA ASP A 178 8.94 7.52 7.85
C ASP A 178 8.30 6.16 7.51
N ALA A 179 8.54 5.64 6.29
CA ALA A 179 8.10 4.31 5.87
C ALA A 179 8.66 3.22 6.79
N ALA A 180 9.94 3.31 7.19
CA ALA A 180 10.56 2.37 8.11
C ALA A 180 9.84 2.34 9.47
N ARG A 181 9.39 3.49 9.99
CA ARG A 181 8.60 3.56 11.23
C ARG A 181 7.27 2.83 11.11
N VAL A 182 6.55 3.02 10.00
CA VAL A 182 5.27 2.32 9.73
C VAL A 182 5.50 0.81 9.57
N ILE A 183 6.53 0.41 8.83
CA ILE A 183 6.90 -0.99 8.64
C ILE A 183 7.27 -1.66 9.97
N ASN A 184 8.00 -0.98 10.86
CA ASN A 184 8.31 -1.49 12.20
C ASN A 184 7.04 -1.71 13.05
N ARG A 185 6.03 -0.84 12.92
CA ARG A 185 4.71 -1.06 13.55
C ARG A 185 4.03 -2.30 12.98
N ILE A 186 4.07 -2.51 11.67
CA ILE A 186 3.55 -3.73 11.02
C ILE A 186 4.25 -4.97 11.56
N PHE A 187 5.58 -4.98 11.60
CA PHE A 187 6.35 -6.11 12.15
C PHE A 187 6.02 -6.38 13.61
N THR A 188 5.88 -5.32 14.42
CA THR A 188 5.53 -5.45 15.84
C THR A 188 4.14 -6.04 16.03
N LEU A 189 3.16 -5.67 15.20
CA LEU A 189 1.83 -6.28 15.18
C LEU A 189 1.90 -7.78 14.91
N CYS A 190 2.63 -8.18 13.86
CA CYS A 190 2.78 -9.60 13.54
C CYS A 190 3.39 -10.36 14.71
N ILE A 191 4.51 -9.91 15.28
CA ILE A 191 5.19 -10.59 16.39
C ILE A 191 4.33 -10.66 17.65
N SER A 192 3.53 -9.62 17.90
CA SER A 192 2.64 -9.55 19.07
C SER A 192 1.41 -10.43 18.92
N ASP A 193 1.05 -10.81 17.68
CA ASP A 193 -0.02 -11.75 17.36
C ASP A 193 0.41 -13.18 17.73
N ARG A 194 0.35 -13.47 19.03
CA ARG A 194 0.57 -14.80 19.60
C ARG A 194 -0.69 -15.64 19.39
N CYS A 195 -0.95 -16.06 18.15
CA CYS A 195 -2.02 -17.02 17.90
C CYS A 195 -1.68 -18.33 18.63
N VAL A 196 -2.59 -18.75 19.52
CA VAL A 196 -2.45 -19.94 20.41
C VAL A 196 -2.81 -21.23 19.67
N THR A 197 -3.32 -21.13 18.44
CA THR A 197 -3.78 -22.28 17.65
C THR A 197 -2.67 -22.81 16.74
N THR A 198 -2.68 -24.13 16.52
CA THR A 198 -1.73 -24.95 15.75
C THR A 198 -1.48 -24.52 14.29
N GLU A 199 -2.13 -23.47 13.80
CA GLU A 199 -1.99 -22.91 12.44
C GLU A 199 -0.85 -21.86 12.33
N CYS A 200 -0.13 -21.59 13.42
CA CYS A 200 1.10 -20.77 13.43
C CYS A 200 2.29 -21.35 12.64
N VAL A 201 2.08 -22.37 11.79
CA VAL A 201 3.09 -22.95 10.88
C VAL A 201 3.71 -21.88 9.95
N ILE A 202 3.03 -20.76 9.74
CA ILE A 202 3.55 -19.61 8.97
C ILE A 202 4.86 -19.05 9.56
N TYR A 203 5.06 -19.08 10.88
CA TYR A 203 6.33 -18.65 11.48
C TYR A 203 7.51 -19.56 11.13
N ASN A 204 7.28 -20.87 10.93
CA ASN A 204 8.34 -21.81 10.53
C ASN A 204 8.66 -21.78 9.02
N LEU A 205 7.74 -21.28 8.18
CA LEU A 205 7.95 -21.17 6.72
C LEU A 205 8.48 -19.80 6.28
N LEU A 206 8.12 -18.71 6.97
CA LEU A 206 8.54 -17.35 6.60
C LEU A 206 9.82 -16.87 7.28
N GLY A 207 10.22 -17.45 8.41
CA GLY A 207 11.42 -17.04 9.17
C GLY A 207 12.72 -17.05 8.34
N PRO A 208 13.03 -18.11 7.59
CA PRO A 208 14.25 -18.15 6.75
C PRO A 208 14.08 -17.39 5.43
N SER A 209 12.88 -17.40 4.85
CA SER A 209 12.64 -16.92 3.49
C SER A 209 12.50 -15.39 3.40
N LEU A 210 11.93 -14.73 4.43
CA LEU A 210 11.88 -13.26 4.49
C LEU A 210 13.25 -12.65 4.77
N LYS A 211 14.09 -13.32 5.56
CA LYS A 211 15.46 -12.84 5.85
C LYS A 211 16.36 -12.95 4.61
N ASN A 212 16.24 -14.03 3.84
CA ASN A 212 17.04 -14.22 2.62
C ASN A 212 16.52 -13.43 1.41
N ARG A 213 15.21 -13.22 1.23
CA ARG A 213 14.69 -12.44 0.08
C ARG A 213 14.87 -10.93 0.21
N LEU A 214 15.01 -10.40 1.43
CA LEU A 214 15.39 -9.00 1.64
C LEU A 214 16.88 -8.73 1.38
N GLN A 215 17.73 -9.77 1.36
CA GLN A 215 19.15 -9.67 1.00
C GLN A 215 19.45 -9.95 -0.47
N CYS A 216 18.61 -10.69 -1.20
CA CYS A 216 18.93 -11.16 -2.56
C CYS A 216 18.19 -10.44 -3.72
N SER A 217 17.62 -9.26 -3.51
CA SER A 217 16.95 -8.50 -4.59
C SER A 217 17.63 -7.16 -4.88
N PHE A 218 18.92 -7.22 -5.22
CA PHE A 218 19.61 -6.17 -5.96
C PHE A 218 20.54 -6.86 -6.98
N PRO A 219 20.16 -6.83 -8.27
CA PRO A 219 21.08 -6.44 -9.31
C PRO A 219 20.65 -5.06 -9.79
N ILE A 220 21.49 -4.07 -9.49
CA ILE A 220 21.54 -2.83 -10.25
C ILE A 220 22.45 -3.17 -11.42
N ASP A 221 21.87 -3.32 -12.60
CA ASP A 221 22.54 -2.94 -13.85
C ASP A 221 21.90 -1.62 -14.31
#